data_AF-A0A0W0YZ41-F1
#
_entry.id   AF-A0A0W0YZ41-F1
#
_cell.length_a   1.000
_cell.length_b   1.000
_cell.length_c   1.000
_cell.angle_alpha   90.00
_cell.angle_beta   90.00
_cell.angle_gamma   90.00
#
_symmetry.space_group_name_H-M   'P 1'
#
loop_
_entity.id
_entity.type
_entity.pdbx_description
1 polymer ?
#
loop_
_entity_poly.entity_id
_entity_poly.type
_entity_poly.pdbx_seq_one_letter_code
_entity_poly.pdbx_strand_id
1 'polypeptide(L)' 'MNHKPDLNEVIAEKLEDLTVPGFIAEVTPLEAEIMGAFYEDAISEEEAQEAAYD' A
#
# COMPACT_ATOMS: atom_id res chain seq x y z
N MET A 1 -7.59 31.88 2.86
CA MET A 1 -6.30 31.30 3.30
C MET A 1 -6.17 29.98 2.55
N ASN A 2 -5.15 29.80 1.71
CA ASN A 2 -4.91 28.50 1.06
C ASN A 2 -4.30 27.56 2.09
N HIS A 3 -5.14 26.75 2.73
CA HIS A 3 -4.66 25.62 3.51
C HIS A 3 -4.30 24.52 2.51
N LYS A 4 -2.99 24.26 2.36
CA LYS A 4 -2.53 23.05 1.69
C LYS A 4 -2.61 21.93 2.73
N PRO A 5 -3.32 20.84 2.43
CA PRO A 5 -3.41 19.72 3.37
C PRO A 5 -2.01 19.17 3.64
N ASP A 6 -1.78 18.78 4.88
CA ASP A 6 -0.56 18.04 5.26
C ASP A 6 -0.57 16.67 4.57
N LEU A 7 0.61 16.10 4.33
CA LEU A 7 0.73 14.77 3.73
C LEU A 7 -0.02 13.70 4.54
N ASN A 8 0.01 13.80 5.87
CA ASN A 8 -0.69 12.85 6.73
C ASN A 8 -2.22 12.98 6.63
N GLU A 9 -2.73 14.18 6.38
CA GLU A 9 -4.16 14.41 6.17
C GLU A 9 -4.62 13.76 4.86
N VAL A 10 -3.84 13.94 3.78
CA VAL A 10 -4.10 13.30 2.49
C VAL A 10 -4.07 11.77 2.61
N ILE A 11 -3.11 11.22 3.35
CA ILE A 11 -3.00 9.77 3.58
C ILE A 11 -4.19 9.26 4.40
N ALA A 12 -4.60 9.98 5.44
CA ALA A 12 -5.74 9.58 6.28
C ALA A 12 -7.04 9.52 5.47
N GLU A 13 -7.29 10.52 4.61
CA GLU A 13 -8.46 10.52 3.72
C GLU A 13 -8.43 9.33 2.75
N LYS A 14 -7.28 9.07 2.11
CA LYS A 14 -7.14 7.91 1.20
C LYS A 14 -7.37 6.58 1.92
N LEU A 15 -6.90 6.41 3.15
CA LEU A 15 -7.12 5.20 3.94
C LEU A 15 -8.59 5.02 4.32
N GLU A 16 -9.31 6.11 4.60
CA GLU A 16 -10.75 6.07 4.82
C GLU A 16 -11.49 5.63 3.56
N ASP A 17 -11.16 6.19 2.40
CA ASP A 17 -11.76 5.79 1.13
C ASP A 17 -11.49 4.32 0.77
N LEU A 18 -10.30 3.80 1.09
CA LEU A 18 -9.94 2.38 0.88
C LEU A 18 -10.76 1.40 1.72
N THR A 19 -11.55 1.87 2.69
CA THR A 19 -12.53 1.02 3.38
C THR A 19 -13.76 0.70 2.52
N VAL A 20 -13.97 1.44 1.42
CA VAL A 20 -15.08 1.24 0.49
C VAL A 20 -14.72 0.15 -0.52
N PRO A 21 -15.48 -0.96 -0.61
CA PRO A 21 -15.19 -2.03 -1.55
C PRO A 21 -15.17 -1.54 -3.00
N GLY A 22 -14.09 -1.86 -3.72
CA GLY A 22 -13.91 -1.51 -5.13
C GLY A 22 -13.40 -0.08 -5.37
N PHE A 23 -13.15 0.71 -4.32
CA PHE A 23 -12.46 1.98 -4.46
C PHE A 23 -10.97 1.75 -4.75
N ILE A 24 -10.41 2.54 -5.68
CA ILE A 24 -8.99 2.48 -6.07
C ILE A 24 -8.40 3.87 -5.86
N ALA A 25 -7.40 3.96 -4.99
CA ALA A 25 -6.67 5.19 -4.71
C ALA A 25 -5.30 5.17 -5.42
N GLU A 26 -4.96 6.26 -6.11
CA GLU A 26 -3.60 6.46 -6.60
C GLU A 26 -2.71 7.00 -5.47
N VAL A 27 -1.54 6.39 -5.33
CA VAL A 27 -0.54 6.74 -4.31
C VAL A 27 0.83 6.93 -4.93
N THR A 28 1.55 7.92 -4.44
CA THR A 28 2.99 8.11 -4.72
C THR A 28 3.82 7.08 -3.97
N PRO A 29 5.09 6.84 -4.35
CA PRO A 29 5.96 5.91 -3.61
C PRO A 29 6.08 6.23 -2.11
N LEU A 30 6.14 7.51 -1.75
CA LEU A 30 6.22 7.94 -0.34
C LEU A 30 4.91 7.69 0.42
N GLU A 31 3.76 7.97 -0.19
CA GLU A 31 2.46 7.67 0.42
C GLU A 31 2.29 6.16 0.61
N ALA A 32 2.67 5.35 -0.38
CA ALA A 32 2.62 3.88 -0.30
C ALA A 32 3.46 3.35 0.87
N GLU A 33 4.68 3.87 1.05
CA GLU A 33 5.57 3.50 2.16
C GLU A 33 4.95 3.85 3.53
N ILE A 34 4.39 5.06 3.67
CA ILE A 34 3.73 5.49 4.92
C ILE A 34 2.45 4.69 5.19
N MET A 35 1.69 4.36 4.15
CA MET A 35 0.50 3.51 4.22
C MET A 35 0.83 2.05 4.51
N GLY A 36 2.11 1.65 4.46
CA GLY A 36 2.54 0.27 4.62
C GLY A 36 2.14 -0.62 3.43
N ALA A 37 1.90 -0.03 2.26
CA ALA A 37 1.68 -0.78 1.03
C ALA A 37 3.03 -1.31 0.53
N PHE A 38 3.23 -2.62 0.65
CA PHE A 38 4.42 -3.31 0.17
C PHE A 38 4.10 -4.12 -1.10
N TYR A 39 5.06 -4.19 -2.01
CA TYR A 39 5.05 -5.21 -3.05
C TYR A 39 5.52 -6.51 -2.40
N GLU A 40 4.65 -7.51 -2.32
CA GLU A 40 5.01 -8.82 -1.79
C GLU A 40 6.01 -9.49 -2.72
N ASP A 41 7.29 -9.48 -2.33
CA ASP A 41 8.37 -10.21 -2.98
C ASP A 41 8.64 -11.58 -2.33
N ALA A 42 7.81 -11.94 -1.34
CA ALA A 42 7.88 -13.23 -0.69
C ALA A 42 7.66 -14.32 -1.72
N ILE A 43 8.46 -15.39 -1.60
CA ILE A 43 8.31 -16.57 -2.45
C ILE A 43 6.90 -17.15 -2.29
N SER A 44 6.31 -17.57 -3.40
CA SER A 44 5.05 -18.30 -3.40
C SER A 44 5.19 -19.65 -2.67
N GLU A 45 4.06 -20.25 -2.30
CA GLU A 45 4.03 -21.59 -1.69
C GLU A 45 4.75 -22.63 -2.57
N GLU A 46 4.53 -22.55 -3.89
CA GLU A 46 5.18 -23.43 -4.87
C GLU A 46 6.69 -23.21 -4.91
N GLU A 47 7.13 -21.94 -4.98
CA GLU A 47 8.57 -21.61 -4.92
C GLU A 47 9.21 -22.03 -3.59
N ALA A 48 8.49 -21.93 -2.47
CA ALA A 48 8.95 -22.40 -1.17
C ALA A 48 9.10 -23.92 -1.11
N GLN A 49 8.20 -24.68 -1.74
CA GLN A 49 8.29 -26.13 -1.83
C GLN A 49 9.48 -26.56 -2.67
N GLU A 50 9.70 -25.96 -3.83
CA GLU A 50 10.84 -26.27 -4.71
C GLU A 50 12.18 -25.93 -4.06
N ALA A 51 12.27 -24.80 -3.36
CA ALA A 51 13.48 -24.39 -2.64
C ALA A 51 13.89 -25.35 -1.50
N ALA A 52 12.96 -26.19 -0.99
CA ALA A 52 13.27 -27.18 0.03
C ALA A 52 14.04 -28.40 -0.51
N TYR A 53 14.12 -28.56 -1.84
CA TYR A 53 14.77 -29.69 -2.51
C TYR A 53 16.08 -29.34 -3.25
N ASP A 54 16.46 -28.06 -3.30
CA ASP A 54 17.75 -27.54 -3.82
C ASP A 54 18.83 -27.51 -2.71
#